data_AF-A0A5H7XM41-F1
#
_entry.id   AF-A0A5H7XM41-F1
#
_cell.length_a   1.000
_cell.length_b   1.000
_cell.length_c   1.000
_cell.angle_alpha   90.00
_cell.angle_beta   90.00
_cell.angle_gamma   90.00
#
_symmetry.space_group_name_H-M   'P 1'
#
loop_
_entity.id
_entity.type
_entity.pdbx_description
1 polymer ?
#
loop_
_entity_poly.entity_id
_entity_poly.type
_entity_poly.pdbx_seq_one_letter_code
_entity_poly.pdbx_strand_id
1 'polypeptide(L)'
;MNKLLIILLACVFLSGCDKKSDDVLLTEAKLSVKRTLAKDYKQGECRRWQSMSSNKVAPKERMIAVCDSNFNINNGVTFSEMKVYRQKRGSAVCGVVSGKTDISKIGAKFVYVDSNESPFIKMSKYPVQLSGSETSRKIVEQLVGVFNDSYESWCN
;
A
#
# COMPACT_ATOMS: atom_id res chain seq x y z
N MET A 1 -32.85 -54.01 30.28
CA MET A 1 -33.65 -52.76 30.11
C MET A 1 -32.82 -51.64 30.75
N ASN A 2 -32.29 -50.61 30.09
CA ASN A 2 -32.54 -50.02 28.78
C ASN A 2 -31.22 -49.62 28.10
N LYS A 3 -31.13 -49.91 26.80
CA LYS A 3 -30.26 -49.25 25.84
C LYS A 3 -30.94 -47.96 25.36
N LEU A 4 -30.13 -46.99 24.93
CA LEU A 4 -30.51 -45.72 24.28
C LEU A 4 -31.26 -44.69 25.14
N LEU A 5 -30.64 -43.52 25.35
CA LEU A 5 -31.13 -42.26 24.79
C LEU A 5 -30.06 -41.16 24.97
N ILE A 6 -29.51 -40.71 23.82
CA ILE A 6 -29.13 -39.31 23.50
C ILE A 6 -27.84 -38.80 24.17
N ILE A 7 -26.65 -38.70 23.55
CA ILE A 7 -26.24 -38.28 22.20
C ILE A 7 -27.07 -37.13 21.62
N LEU A 8 -27.08 -35.95 22.27
CA LEU A 8 -27.34 -34.66 21.61
C LEU A 8 -26.72 -33.55 22.46
N LEU A 9 -25.49 -33.15 22.13
CA LEU A 9 -25.11 -31.75 21.90
C LEU A 9 -23.65 -31.61 21.42
N ALA A 10 -23.17 -32.58 20.65
CA ALA A 10 -21.94 -32.45 19.87
C ALA A 10 -22.34 -32.12 18.42
N CYS A 11 -22.81 -30.89 18.17
CA CYS A 11 -22.92 -30.31 16.84
C CYS A 11 -23.16 -28.80 16.97
N VAL A 12 -22.54 -28.04 16.07
CA VAL A 12 -22.62 -26.58 15.90
C VAL A 12 -21.66 -25.73 16.76
N PHE A 13 -20.38 -26.06 16.72
CA PHE A 13 -19.38 -25.05 16.36
C PHE A 13 -18.56 -25.58 15.20
N LEU A 14 -19.22 -25.82 14.06
CA LEU A 14 -18.53 -25.64 12.79
C LEU A 14 -18.33 -24.13 12.67
N SER A 15 -17.28 -23.59 13.30
CA SER A 15 -16.70 -22.32 12.90
C SER A 15 -16.15 -22.54 11.49
N GLY A 16 -17.05 -22.53 10.50
CA GLY A 16 -16.66 -22.32 9.13
C GLY A 16 -15.79 -21.08 9.11
N CYS A 17 -14.72 -21.10 8.32
CA CYS A 17 -13.93 -19.92 8.02
C CYS A 17 -14.86 -18.83 7.48
N ASP A 18 -15.44 -18.01 8.36
CA ASP A 18 -16.21 -16.86 7.97
C ASP A 18 -15.23 -15.91 7.30
N LYS A 19 -15.39 -15.80 5.98
CA LYS A 19 -14.60 -14.86 5.18
C LYS A 19 -14.81 -13.48 5.77
N LYS A 20 -13.71 -12.74 6.01
CA LYS A 20 -13.76 -11.36 6.49
C LYS A 20 -14.78 -10.56 5.68
N SER A 21 -15.56 -9.74 6.38
CA SER A 21 -16.51 -8.84 5.72
C SER A 21 -15.77 -7.81 4.86
N ASP A 22 -16.46 -7.25 3.87
CA ASP A 22 -15.87 -6.25 2.98
C ASP A 22 -15.44 -5.00 3.75
N ASP A 23 -16.19 -4.57 4.77
CA ASP A 23 -15.85 -3.43 5.61
C ASP A 23 -14.54 -3.65 6.40
N VAL A 24 -14.33 -4.87 6.90
CA VAL A 24 -13.09 -5.26 7.58
C VAL A 24 -11.92 -5.19 6.60
N LEU A 25 -12.07 -5.80 5.42
CA LEU A 25 -11.03 -5.80 4.37
C LEU A 25 -10.68 -4.38 3.91
N LEU A 26 -11.69 -3.52 3.69
CA LEU A 26 -11.49 -2.13 3.31
C LEU A 26 -10.75 -1.34 4.40
N THR A 27 -11.06 -1.61 5.67
CA THR A 27 -10.42 -0.96 6.82
C THR A 27 -8.96 -1.40 6.97
N GLU A 28 -8.70 -2.70 6.90
CA GLU A 28 -7.35 -3.28 6.96
C GLU A 28 -6.49 -2.80 5.79
N ALA A 29 -7.04 -2.74 4.58
CA ALA A 29 -6.35 -2.18 3.41
C ALA A 29 -5.92 -0.73 3.64
N LYS A 30 -6.82 0.14 4.13
CA LYS A 30 -6.49 1.54 4.45
C LYS A 30 -5.38 1.63 5.49
N LEU A 31 -5.45 0.83 6.55
CA LEU A 31 -4.43 0.81 7.60
C LEU A 31 -3.09 0.31 7.08
N SER A 32 -3.08 -0.76 6.30
CA SER A 32 -1.87 -1.34 5.73
C SER A 32 -1.18 -0.36 4.77
N VAL A 33 -1.93 0.25 3.85
CA VAL A 33 -1.41 1.29 2.95
C VAL A 33 -0.85 2.48 3.74
N LYS A 34 -1.59 3.01 4.73
CA LYS A 34 -1.09 4.13 5.57
C LYS A 34 0.22 3.78 6.27
N ARG A 35 0.34 2.56 6.81
CA ARG A 35 1.56 2.09 7.48
C ARG A 35 2.74 2.01 6.51
N THR A 36 2.54 1.47 5.31
CA THR A 36 3.59 1.41 4.29
C THR A 36 4.04 2.82 3.88
N LEU A 37 3.09 3.71 3.57
CA LEU A 37 3.40 5.10 3.23
C LEU A 37 4.14 5.85 4.36
N ALA A 38 3.79 5.57 5.62
CA ALA A 38 4.46 6.15 6.78
C ALA A 38 5.91 5.64 6.93
N LYS A 39 6.17 4.36 6.63
CA LYS A 39 7.54 3.79 6.66
C LYS A 39 8.44 4.43 5.61
N ASP A 40 7.89 4.77 4.44
CA ASP A 40 8.64 5.38 3.34
C ASP A 40 8.90 6.89 3.55
N TYR A 41 8.14 7.55 4.42
CA TYR A 41 8.29 8.97 4.71
C TYR A 41 9.39 9.24 5.74
N LYS A 42 10.47 9.88 5.31
CA LYS A 42 11.59 10.27 6.17
C LYS A 42 11.37 11.68 6.73
N GLN A 43 10.78 11.74 7.92
CA GLN A 43 10.45 13.00 8.58
C GLN A 43 11.68 13.92 8.70
N GLY A 44 11.54 15.17 8.25
CA GLY A 44 12.60 16.19 8.31
C GLY A 44 13.63 16.12 7.18
N GLU A 45 13.62 15.07 6.34
CA GLU A 45 14.60 14.93 5.26
C GLU A 45 14.46 16.04 4.22
N CYS A 46 13.24 16.34 3.75
CA CYS A 46 13.02 17.45 2.80
C CYS A 46 13.53 18.80 3.36
N ARG A 47 13.26 19.12 4.63
CA ARG A 47 13.75 20.35 5.28
C ARG A 47 15.28 20.43 5.25
N ARG A 48 15.97 19.31 5.49
CA ARG A 48 17.43 19.23 5.41
C ARG A 48 17.92 19.50 3.98
N TRP A 49 17.27 18.93 2.97
CA TRP A 49 17.61 19.17 1.56
C TRP A 49 17.31 20.59 1.09
N GLN A 50 16.22 21.19 1.57
CA GLN A 50 15.93 22.61 1.36
C GLN A 50 17.07 23.48 1.89
N SER A 51 17.52 23.24 3.13
CA SER A 51 18.64 23.97 3.72
C SER A 51 19.95 23.80 2.93
N MET A 52 20.30 22.56 2.54
CA MET A 52 21.50 22.31 1.72
C MET A 52 21.42 22.99 0.35
N SER A 53 20.25 23.02 -0.28
CA SER A 53 20.05 23.68 -1.56
C SER A 53 20.13 25.21 -1.45
N SER A 54 19.48 25.81 -0.45
CA SER A 54 19.56 27.25 -0.19
C SER A 54 20.98 27.73 0.08
N ASN A 55 21.79 26.91 0.76
CA ASN A 55 23.21 27.19 1.02
C ASN A 55 24.14 26.78 -0.13
N LYS A 56 23.61 26.42 -1.31
CA LYS A 56 24.37 25.99 -2.51
C LYS A 56 25.28 24.77 -2.30
N VAL A 57 25.03 23.99 -1.25
CA VAL A 57 25.73 22.72 -0.97
C VAL A 57 25.23 21.59 -1.87
N ALA A 58 23.96 21.66 -2.28
CA ALA A 58 23.32 20.67 -3.15
C ALA A 58 22.53 21.31 -4.31
N PRO A 59 22.48 20.68 -5.49
CA PRO A 59 21.64 21.12 -6.60
C PRO A 59 20.16 21.14 -6.22
N LYS A 60 19.42 22.11 -6.78
CA LYS A 60 17.98 22.28 -6.53
C LYS A 60 17.18 21.07 -7.01
N GLU A 61 17.60 20.46 -8.10
CA GLU A 61 17.02 19.28 -8.71
C GLU A 61 17.03 18.10 -7.73
N ARG A 62 18.12 17.96 -6.97
CA ARG A 62 18.24 16.90 -5.96
C ARG A 62 17.32 17.13 -4.78
N MET A 63 17.16 18.38 -4.35
CA MET A 63 16.19 18.74 -3.32
C MET A 63 14.76 18.44 -3.78
N ILE A 64 14.39 18.80 -5.02
CA ILE A 64 13.07 18.50 -5.59
C ILE A 64 12.84 16.98 -5.62
N ALA A 65 13.82 16.21 -6.09
CA ALA A 65 13.70 14.75 -6.16
C ALA A 65 13.49 14.10 -4.78
N VAL A 66 13.99 14.70 -3.70
CA VAL A 66 13.78 14.21 -2.34
C VAL A 66 12.46 14.68 -1.75
N CYS A 67 12.12 15.95 -1.93
CA CYS A 67 10.91 16.53 -1.38
C CYS A 67 9.63 16.13 -2.12
N ASP A 68 9.74 15.60 -3.34
CA ASP A 68 8.60 15.33 -4.22
C ASP A 68 8.42 13.85 -4.63
N SER A 69 9.10 12.92 -3.96
CA SER A 69 9.03 11.48 -4.30
C SER A 69 8.03 10.69 -3.45
N ASN A 70 7.91 11.01 -2.16
CA ASN A 70 7.12 10.21 -1.20
C ASN A 70 5.93 11.00 -0.65
N PHE A 71 4.91 10.28 -0.16
CA PHE A 71 3.81 10.88 0.59
C PHE A 71 4.34 11.51 1.89
N ASN A 72 4.01 12.77 2.14
CA ASN A 72 4.09 13.33 3.48
C ASN A 72 2.82 12.91 4.24
N ILE A 73 2.92 11.83 5.01
CA ILE A 73 1.79 11.23 5.72
C ILE A 73 1.16 12.18 6.77
N ASN A 74 1.90 13.17 7.25
CA ASN A 74 1.40 14.17 8.21
C ASN A 74 0.34 15.10 7.59
N ASN A 75 0.34 15.24 6.26
CA ASN A 75 -0.68 16.01 5.54
C ASN A 75 -1.99 15.23 5.32
N GLY A 76 -2.04 13.98 5.79
CA GLY A 76 -3.16 13.08 5.57
C GLY A 76 -3.21 12.51 4.15
N VAL A 77 -4.05 11.49 3.98
CA VAL A 77 -4.30 10.82 2.70
C VAL A 77 -5.78 10.52 2.54
N THR A 78 -6.25 10.53 1.30
CA THR A 78 -7.62 10.19 0.93
C THR A 78 -7.62 8.93 0.07
N PHE A 79 -8.58 8.05 0.30
CA PHE A 79 -8.75 6.82 -0.46
C PHE A 79 -9.97 6.94 -1.38
N SER A 80 -9.83 6.46 -2.61
CA SER A 80 -10.89 6.46 -3.63
C SER A 80 -10.85 5.16 -4.44
N GLU A 81 -11.92 4.90 -5.19
CA GLU A 81 -12.01 3.77 -6.13
C GLU A 81 -11.71 2.41 -5.47
N MET A 82 -12.03 2.28 -4.18
CA MET A 82 -11.77 1.05 -3.43
C MET A 82 -12.82 -0.01 -3.77
N LYS A 83 -12.35 -1.19 -4.17
CA LYS A 83 -13.20 -2.35 -4.47
C LYS A 83 -12.60 -3.62 -3.88
N VAL A 84 -13.47 -4.45 -3.31
CA VAL A 84 -13.12 -5.78 -2.81
C VAL A 84 -13.26 -6.81 -3.93
N TYR A 85 -12.24 -7.64 -4.08
CA TYR A 85 -12.18 -8.75 -5.04
C TYR A 85 -12.06 -10.05 -4.27
N ARG A 86 -12.99 -10.97 -4.49
CA ARG A 86 -13.01 -12.28 -3.83
C ARG A 86 -12.68 -13.36 -4.84
N GLN A 87 -11.56 -14.05 -4.62
CA GLN A 87 -11.09 -15.15 -5.45
C GLN A 87 -11.05 -16.45 -4.64
N LYS A 88 -10.89 -17.59 -5.32
CA LYS A 88 -10.75 -18.90 -4.64
C LYS A 88 -9.56 -18.93 -3.68
N ARG A 89 -8.47 -18.27 -4.05
CA ARG A 89 -7.19 -18.22 -3.30
C ARG A 89 -7.13 -17.15 -2.20
N GLY A 90 -8.17 -16.32 -2.05
CA GLY A 90 -8.19 -15.25 -1.05
C GLY A 90 -8.96 -14.01 -1.50
N SER A 91 -8.94 -12.99 -0.65
CA SER A 91 -9.55 -11.69 -0.91
C SER A 91 -8.48 -10.62 -1.11
N ALA A 92 -8.76 -9.66 -1.97
CA ALA A 92 -7.93 -8.49 -2.19
C ALA A 92 -8.79 -7.21 -2.20
N VAL A 93 -8.13 -6.09 -1.90
CA VAL A 93 -8.71 -4.75 -2.04
C VAL A 93 -7.80 -3.94 -2.94
N CYS A 94 -8.38 -3.42 -4.02
CA CYS A 94 -7.68 -2.57 -4.97
C CYS A 94 -8.27 -1.17 -4.89
N GLY A 95 -7.44 -0.15 -5.07
CA GLY A 95 -7.92 1.23 -5.08
C GLY A 95 -6.82 2.26 -5.30
N VAL A 96 -7.19 3.52 -5.08
CA VAL A 96 -6.32 4.67 -5.22
C VAL A 96 -6.16 5.37 -3.88
N VAL A 97 -4.95 5.78 -3.57
CA VAL A 97 -4.63 6.68 -2.45
C VAL A 97 -4.05 7.98 -2.99
N SER A 98 -4.56 9.11 -2.54
CA SER A 98 -4.15 10.46 -2.95
C SER A 98 -3.75 11.30 -1.74
N GLY A 99 -2.79 12.20 -1.94
CA GLY A 99 -2.25 13.04 -0.89
C GLY A 99 -1.27 14.08 -1.42
N LYS A 100 -0.29 14.43 -0.59
CA LYS A 100 0.76 15.41 -0.92
C LYS A 100 2.14 14.88 -0.56
N THR A 101 3.13 15.30 -1.31
CA THR A 101 4.54 15.29 -0.92
C THR A 101 4.81 16.47 0.00
N ASP A 102 6.08 16.79 0.26
CA ASP A 102 6.41 18.04 0.97
C ASP A 102 6.16 19.29 0.12
N ILE A 103 6.08 19.17 -1.21
CA ILE A 103 6.00 20.34 -2.11
C ILE A 103 4.87 20.31 -3.14
N SER A 104 4.21 19.17 -3.39
CA SER A 104 3.10 19.12 -4.35
C SER A 104 2.17 17.91 -4.14
N LYS A 105 1.24 17.65 -5.06
CA LYS A 105 0.28 16.53 -4.99
C LYS A 105 0.93 15.20 -5.43
N ILE A 106 0.49 14.09 -4.86
CA ILE A 106 0.90 12.73 -5.26
C ILE A 106 -0.27 11.76 -5.10
N GLY A 107 -0.31 10.74 -5.96
CA GLY A 107 -1.22 9.60 -5.84
C GLY A 107 -0.50 8.27 -6.01
N ALA A 108 -1.17 7.19 -5.66
CA ALA A 108 -0.71 5.83 -5.94
C ALA A 108 -1.91 4.88 -6.12
N LYS A 109 -1.73 3.87 -6.98
CA LYS A 109 -2.61 2.70 -6.99
C LYS A 109 -2.09 1.68 -5.99
N PHE A 110 -2.98 0.93 -5.34
CA PHE A 110 -2.56 -0.13 -4.43
C PHE A 110 -3.36 -1.42 -4.64
N VAL A 111 -2.73 -2.53 -4.28
CA VAL A 111 -3.33 -3.87 -4.14
C VAL A 111 -2.99 -4.39 -2.76
N TYR A 112 -4.00 -4.49 -1.89
CA TYR A 112 -3.91 -5.16 -0.60
C TYR A 112 -4.44 -6.58 -0.76
N VAL A 113 -3.69 -7.58 -0.31
CA VAL A 113 -4.12 -8.99 -0.29
C VAL A 113 -4.20 -9.40 1.18
N ASP A 114 -5.33 -10.00 1.59
CA ASP A 114 -5.60 -10.35 2.99
C ASP A 114 -4.51 -11.25 3.61
N SER A 115 -3.92 -12.13 2.80
CA SER A 115 -2.82 -13.01 3.21
C SER A 115 -1.44 -12.36 3.26
N ASN A 116 -1.30 -11.10 2.82
CA ASN A 116 0.01 -10.44 2.67
C ASN A 116 0.21 -9.36 3.73
N GLU A 117 1.43 -9.27 4.26
CA GLU A 117 1.78 -8.27 5.27
C GLU A 117 1.79 -6.83 4.71
N SER A 118 2.24 -6.67 3.46
CA SER A 118 2.40 -5.36 2.82
C SER A 118 1.64 -5.30 1.50
N PRO A 119 0.97 -4.17 1.20
CA PRO A 119 0.29 -3.98 -0.07
C PRO A 119 1.31 -3.70 -1.17
N PHE A 120 0.97 -4.07 -2.40
CA PHE A 120 1.68 -3.60 -3.58
C PHE A 120 1.23 -2.16 -3.87
N ILE A 121 2.18 -1.23 -4.01
CA ILE A 121 1.88 0.19 -4.24
C ILE A 121 2.62 0.68 -5.48
N LYS A 122 1.88 1.30 -6.40
CA LYS A 122 2.39 1.97 -7.60
C LYS A 122 2.25 3.47 -7.47
N MET A 123 3.36 4.13 -7.14
CA MET A 123 3.42 5.58 -6.97
C MET A 123 3.30 6.30 -8.32
N SER A 124 2.55 7.40 -8.38
CA SER A 124 2.49 8.26 -9.58
C SER A 124 3.82 8.98 -9.86
N LYS A 125 4.66 9.13 -8.83
CA LYS A 125 5.95 9.82 -8.87
C LYS A 125 7.11 8.93 -8.47
N TYR A 126 7.10 7.64 -8.89
CA TYR A 126 8.14 6.65 -8.57
C TYR A 126 9.51 7.31 -8.40
N PRO A 127 10.19 7.06 -7.28
CA PRO A 127 11.19 7.96 -6.76
C PRO A 127 12.21 8.29 -7.83
N VAL A 128 12.25 9.56 -8.22
CA VAL A 128 13.24 10.13 -9.16
C VAL A 128 14.67 9.86 -8.67
N GLN A 129 14.84 9.65 -7.37
CA GLN A 129 16.10 9.20 -6.75
C GLN A 129 16.58 7.85 -7.30
N LEU A 130 15.68 7.00 -7.79
CA LEU A 130 15.97 5.71 -8.42
C LEU A 130 16.02 5.80 -9.97
N SER A 131 16.11 6.96 -10.61
CA SER A 131 16.20 7.04 -12.07
C SER A 131 17.55 7.53 -12.60
N GLY A 132 18.54 7.75 -11.73
CA GLY A 132 19.84 8.30 -12.11
C GLY A 132 20.82 7.30 -12.75
N SER A 133 20.62 5.99 -12.58
CA SER A 133 21.49 4.94 -13.14
C SER A 133 20.67 3.84 -13.81
N GLU A 134 21.29 3.09 -14.73
CA GLU A 134 20.64 1.96 -15.42
C GLU A 134 20.09 0.92 -14.42
N THR A 135 20.87 0.60 -13.39
CA THR A 135 20.43 -0.29 -12.30
C THR A 135 19.18 0.22 -11.62
N SER A 136 19.14 1.51 -11.32
CA SER A 136 18.00 2.10 -10.61
C SER A 136 16.74 2.11 -11.49
N ARG A 137 16.89 2.37 -12.80
CA ARG A 137 15.81 2.26 -13.78
C ARG A 137 15.26 0.84 -13.87
N LYS A 138 16.13 -0.18 -13.93
CA LYS A 138 15.72 -1.60 -13.93
C LYS A 138 14.96 -1.97 -12.66
N ILE A 139 15.35 -1.44 -11.50
CA ILE A 139 14.61 -1.65 -10.25
C ILE A 139 13.21 -1.04 -10.34
N VAL A 140 13.08 0.19 -10.85
CA VAL A 140 11.76 0.82 -11.04
C VAL A 140 10.89 0.01 -12.00
N GLU A 141 11.44 -0.43 -13.12
CA GLU A 141 10.74 -1.28 -14.10
C GLU A 141 10.26 -2.60 -13.46
N GLN A 142 11.12 -3.25 -12.68
CA GLN A 142 10.77 -4.48 -11.96
C GLN A 142 9.67 -4.25 -10.92
N LEU A 143 9.73 -3.16 -10.14
CA LEU A 143 8.69 -2.82 -9.16
C LEU A 143 7.35 -2.52 -9.83
N VAL A 144 7.37 -1.82 -10.97
CA VAL A 144 6.18 -1.58 -11.79
C VAL A 144 5.62 -2.88 -12.36
N GLY A 145 6.49 -3.78 -12.84
CA GLY A 145 6.11 -5.11 -13.32
C GLY A 145 5.41 -5.92 -12.24
N VAL A 146 6.04 -6.07 -11.07
CA VAL A 146 5.47 -6.80 -9.92
C VAL A 146 4.11 -6.22 -9.51
N PHE A 147 3.96 -4.89 -9.51
CA PHE A 147 2.67 -4.28 -9.24
C PHE A 147 1.64 -4.62 -10.32
N ASN A 148 1.99 -4.47 -11.60
CA ASN A 148 1.05 -4.71 -12.70
C ASN A 148 0.59 -6.17 -12.70
N ASP A 149 1.51 -7.12 -12.51
CA ASP A 149 1.18 -8.55 -12.41
C ASP A 149 0.25 -8.81 -11.22
N SER A 150 0.52 -8.19 -10.07
CA SER A 150 -0.36 -8.30 -8.90
C SER A 150 -1.74 -7.69 -9.16
N TYR A 151 -1.81 -6.55 -9.85
CA TYR A 151 -3.05 -5.88 -10.20
C TYR A 151 -3.89 -6.72 -11.17
N GLU A 152 -3.30 -7.23 -12.24
CA GLU A 152 -3.96 -8.13 -13.19
C GLU A 152 -4.45 -9.41 -12.50
N SER A 153 -3.65 -9.95 -11.59
CA SER A 153 -3.99 -11.19 -10.89
C SER A 153 -5.15 -11.01 -9.91
N TRP A 154 -5.26 -9.87 -9.23
CA TRP A 154 -6.19 -9.67 -8.11
C TRP A 154 -7.37 -8.73 -8.40
N CYS A 155 -7.20 -7.75 -9.30
CA CYS A 155 -8.11 -6.62 -9.48
C CYS A 155 -8.91 -6.64 -10.80
N ASN A 156 -8.71 -7.68 -11.60
CA ASN A 156 -9.46 -7.94 -12.83
C ASN A 156 -10.35 -9.17 -12.70
#